data_AF-A0A3P8J7G5-F1
#
_entry.id   AF-A0A3P8J7G5-F1
#
_cell.length_a   1.000
_cell.length_b   1.000
_cell.length_c   1.000
_cell.angle_alpha   90.00
_cell.angle_beta   90.00
_cell.angle_gamma   90.00
#
_symmetry.space_group_name_H-M   'P 1'
#
loop_
_entity.id
_entity.type
_entity.pdbx_description
1 polymer ?
#
loop_
_entity_poly.entity_id
_entity_poly.type
_entity_poly.pdbx_seq_one_letter_code
_entity_poly.pdbx_strand_id
1 'polypeptide(L)'
;MAERYGIPFAETQAGKGSVVSSHPLNVGGVGETGCLAANLLAKEADLVIGVGTRFSDFTTASKWLFQHPGVRFLNVNVSNFDAWKLDGIPLLADAREALTALDDALAGESWQAEWGAQIDSVQNRQLKETQRVYQAVWQEESFVPEIDDRLDRGCGVPRIPPDHGFNLNAVQRAGRAERNPGLRRGDRGGGGQPARRSAARLAQPGDQHLSR
;
A
#
# COMPACT_ATOMS: atom_id res chain seq x y z
N MET A 1 -17.24 -7.85 -8.70
CA MET A 1 -16.19 -7.80 -9.72
C MET A 1 -14.91 -8.59 -9.38
N ALA A 2 -13.95 -8.10 -8.57
CA ALA A 2 -12.63 -8.75 -8.43
C ALA A 2 -12.69 -10.25 -8.07
N GLU A 3 -13.39 -10.60 -6.98
CA GLU A 3 -13.58 -12.00 -6.57
C GLU A 3 -14.37 -12.83 -7.60
N ARG A 4 -15.39 -12.21 -8.22
CA ARG A 4 -16.27 -12.89 -9.18
C ARG A 4 -15.53 -13.32 -10.45
N TYR A 5 -14.55 -12.52 -10.88
CA TYR A 5 -13.83 -12.73 -12.14
C TYR A 5 -12.35 -13.11 -11.95
N GLY A 6 -11.92 -13.37 -10.71
CA GLY A 6 -10.54 -13.76 -10.41
C GLY A 6 -9.49 -12.68 -10.74
N ILE A 7 -9.86 -11.40 -10.67
CA ILE A 7 -8.98 -10.28 -11.09
C ILE A 7 -8.10 -9.85 -9.90
N PRO A 8 -6.77 -9.98 -9.96
CA PRO A 8 -5.88 -9.40 -8.96
C PRO A 8 -5.93 -7.87 -9.03
N PHE A 9 -5.80 -7.21 -7.90
CA PHE A 9 -5.74 -5.76 -7.83
C PHE A 9 -4.53 -5.27 -7.07
N ALA A 10 -3.98 -4.17 -7.54
CA ALA A 10 -2.88 -3.46 -6.89
C ALA A 10 -3.33 -2.05 -6.48
N GLU A 11 -2.70 -1.52 -5.45
CA GLU A 11 -3.05 -0.22 -4.89
C GLU A 11 -2.02 0.84 -5.32
N THR A 12 -2.50 2.01 -5.73
CA THR A 12 -1.64 3.19 -5.81
C THR A 12 -1.40 3.73 -4.40
N GLN A 13 -0.42 4.63 -4.23
CA GLN A 13 -0.20 5.30 -2.94
C GLN A 13 -1.47 5.99 -2.42
N ALA A 14 -2.25 6.62 -3.31
CA ALA A 14 -3.50 7.29 -2.95
C ALA A 14 -4.69 6.33 -2.78
N GLY A 15 -4.67 5.16 -3.43
CA GLY A 15 -5.70 4.14 -3.31
C GLY A 15 -5.49 3.18 -2.15
N LYS A 16 -4.39 3.31 -1.40
CA LYS A 16 -4.09 2.44 -0.27
C LYS A 16 -5.20 2.52 0.77
N GLY A 17 -5.76 1.37 1.11
CA GLY A 17 -6.80 1.27 2.15
C GLY A 17 -8.23 1.27 1.61
N SER A 18 -8.43 1.34 0.29
CA SER A 18 -9.75 1.10 -0.32
C SER A 18 -10.26 -0.32 -0.10
N VAL A 19 -9.36 -1.30 -0.01
CA VAL A 19 -9.66 -2.70 0.35
C VAL A 19 -8.70 -3.15 1.45
N VAL A 20 -9.13 -4.12 2.28
CA VAL A 20 -8.28 -4.72 3.31
C VAL A 20 -7.01 -5.31 2.68
N SER A 21 -5.85 -5.05 3.30
CA SER A 21 -4.56 -5.49 2.76
C SER A 21 -4.40 -7.02 2.73
N SER A 22 -5.14 -7.74 3.56
CA SER A 22 -5.09 -9.21 3.65
C SER A 22 -6.01 -9.91 2.63
N HIS A 23 -6.64 -9.17 1.72
CA HIS A 23 -7.50 -9.76 0.70
C HIS A 23 -6.66 -10.64 -0.24
N PRO A 24 -7.08 -11.89 -0.56
CA PRO A 24 -6.29 -12.81 -1.38
C PRO A 24 -5.89 -12.27 -2.75
N LEU A 25 -6.77 -11.51 -3.39
CA LEU A 25 -6.49 -10.86 -4.69
C LEU A 25 -5.73 -9.52 -4.59
N ASN A 26 -5.41 -9.04 -3.38
CA ASN A 26 -4.59 -7.83 -3.23
C ASN A 26 -3.11 -8.20 -3.41
N VAL A 27 -2.47 -7.67 -4.45
CA VAL A 27 -1.07 -7.94 -4.75
C VAL A 27 -0.12 -6.85 -4.27
N GLY A 28 -0.64 -5.85 -3.55
CA GLY A 28 0.12 -4.80 -2.86
C GLY A 28 0.24 -3.49 -3.65
N GLY A 29 1.23 -2.68 -3.27
CA GLY A 29 1.47 -1.38 -3.91
C GLY A 29 2.09 -1.54 -5.29
N VAL A 30 1.62 -0.80 -6.29
CA VAL A 30 2.16 -0.81 -7.66
C VAL A 30 3.00 0.43 -7.95
N GLY A 31 4.02 0.29 -8.81
CA GLY A 31 4.83 1.41 -9.28
C GLY A 31 6.29 1.35 -8.87
N GLU A 32 7.00 2.47 -9.04
CA GLU A 32 8.42 2.63 -8.72
C GLU A 32 8.71 2.26 -7.24
N THR A 33 7.85 2.72 -6.33
CA THR A 33 7.92 2.39 -4.90
C THR A 33 6.96 1.26 -4.52
N GLY A 34 6.54 0.45 -5.50
CA GLY A 34 5.64 -0.68 -5.34
C GLY A 34 6.35 -1.91 -4.79
N CYS A 35 5.60 -3.01 -4.64
CA CYS A 35 6.14 -4.29 -4.23
C CYS A 35 6.41 -5.20 -5.44
N LEU A 36 7.21 -6.25 -5.21
CA LEU A 36 7.58 -7.24 -6.23
C LEU A 36 6.35 -7.90 -6.85
N ALA A 37 5.37 -8.29 -6.04
CA ALA A 37 4.19 -9.02 -6.51
C ALA A 37 3.36 -8.21 -7.51
N ALA A 38 2.97 -6.98 -7.14
CA ALA A 38 2.22 -6.09 -8.02
C ALA A 38 2.98 -5.77 -9.31
N ASN A 39 4.27 -5.45 -9.22
CA ASN A 39 5.06 -5.05 -10.37
C ASN A 39 5.35 -6.20 -11.33
N LEU A 40 5.42 -7.44 -10.86
CA LEU A 40 5.54 -8.61 -11.73
C LEU A 40 4.26 -8.85 -12.53
N LEU A 41 3.08 -8.77 -11.91
CA LEU A 41 1.82 -8.94 -12.64
C LEU A 41 1.54 -7.77 -13.58
N ALA A 42 1.86 -6.54 -13.16
CA ALA A 42 1.67 -5.36 -14.01
C ALA A 42 2.47 -5.43 -15.32
N LYS A 43 3.66 -6.06 -15.31
CA LYS A 43 4.46 -6.28 -16.52
C LYS A 43 3.76 -7.18 -17.53
N GLU A 44 3.08 -8.22 -17.05
CA GLU A 44 2.46 -9.26 -17.87
C GLU A 44 1.01 -8.94 -18.27
N ALA A 45 0.38 -7.96 -17.63
CA ALA A 45 -1.03 -7.64 -17.84
C ALA A 45 -1.29 -7.18 -19.28
N ASP A 46 -2.22 -7.86 -19.96
CA ASP A 46 -2.72 -7.49 -21.29
C ASP A 46 -3.89 -6.48 -21.22
N LEU A 47 -4.52 -6.34 -20.05
CA LEU A 47 -5.51 -5.33 -19.73
C LEU A 47 -5.27 -4.76 -18.32
N VAL A 48 -5.18 -3.44 -18.23
CA VAL A 48 -5.10 -2.70 -16.96
C VAL A 48 -6.36 -1.85 -16.82
N ILE A 49 -7.12 -2.10 -15.75
CA ILE A 49 -8.31 -1.30 -15.42
C ILE A 49 -7.92 -0.27 -14.36
N GLY A 50 -7.74 0.98 -14.77
CA GLY A 50 -7.45 2.09 -13.87
C GLY A 50 -8.72 2.65 -13.25
N VAL A 51 -8.94 2.44 -11.96
CA VAL A 51 -10.11 2.96 -11.24
C VAL A 51 -9.72 4.14 -10.36
N GLY A 52 -10.21 5.34 -10.71
CA GLY A 52 -9.97 6.58 -9.96
C GLY A 52 -8.49 6.98 -9.86
N THR A 53 -7.62 6.39 -10.67
CA THR A 53 -6.17 6.63 -10.62
C THR A 53 -5.77 7.75 -11.57
N ARG A 54 -4.78 8.54 -11.13
CA ARG A 54 -4.14 9.58 -11.94
C ARG A 54 -3.02 9.04 -12.81
N PHE A 55 -2.67 7.74 -12.71
CA PHE A 55 -1.50 7.16 -13.36
C PHE A 55 -0.25 8.06 -13.24
N SER A 56 0.10 8.41 -11.99
CA SER A 56 1.29 9.22 -11.74
C SER A 56 2.57 8.51 -12.21
N ASP A 57 3.66 9.26 -12.36
CA ASP A 57 4.96 8.70 -12.72
C ASP A 57 5.40 7.61 -11.74
N PHE A 58 5.18 7.81 -10.43
CA PHE A 58 5.44 6.78 -9.44
C PHE A 58 4.56 5.54 -9.61
N THR A 59 3.29 5.70 -9.98
CA THR A 59 2.38 4.55 -10.19
C THR A 59 2.75 3.75 -11.43
N THR A 60 3.20 4.44 -12.48
CA THR A 60 3.46 3.84 -13.80
C THR A 60 4.93 3.52 -14.05
N ALA A 61 5.82 3.86 -13.10
CA ALA A 61 7.27 3.91 -13.30
C ALA A 61 7.63 4.69 -14.59
N SER A 62 7.09 5.91 -14.73
CA SER A 62 7.22 6.72 -15.95
C SER A 62 6.84 5.94 -17.23
N LYS A 63 5.71 5.22 -17.16
CA LYS A 63 5.17 4.31 -18.19
C LYS A 63 5.95 3.01 -18.42
N TRP A 64 7.09 2.79 -17.76
CA TRP A 64 7.94 1.62 -17.96
C TRP A 64 7.36 0.33 -17.37
N LEU A 65 6.44 0.44 -16.42
CA LEU A 65 6.00 -0.71 -15.64
C LEU A 65 5.22 -1.74 -16.45
N PHE A 66 4.40 -1.30 -17.41
CA PHE A 66 3.53 -2.15 -18.20
C PHE A 66 4.25 -2.56 -19.49
N GLN A 67 4.66 -3.82 -19.59
CA GLN A 67 5.60 -4.28 -20.63
C GLN A 67 4.99 -5.25 -21.63
N HIS A 68 3.79 -5.79 -21.36
CA HIS A 68 3.09 -6.67 -22.28
C HIS A 68 2.84 -5.93 -23.61
N PRO A 69 3.27 -6.48 -24.76
CA PRO A 69 3.24 -5.77 -26.04
C PRO A 69 1.82 -5.42 -26.53
N GLY A 70 0.82 -6.18 -26.05
CA GLY A 70 -0.60 -5.94 -26.33
C GLY A 70 -1.37 -5.28 -25.19
N VAL A 71 -0.70 -4.66 -24.20
CA VAL A 71 -1.38 -4.06 -23.05
C VAL A 71 -2.39 -3.00 -23.50
N ARG A 72 -3.61 -3.11 -22.97
CA ARG A 72 -4.67 -2.11 -23.13
C ARG A 72 -5.02 -1.50 -21.79
N PHE A 73 -5.48 -0.26 -21.82
CA PHE A 73 -5.94 0.45 -20.63
C PHE A 73 -7.43 0.75 -20.73
N LEU A 74 -8.18 0.45 -19.67
CA LEU A 74 -9.54 0.92 -19.46
C LEU A 74 -9.54 1.82 -18.23
N ASN A 75 -9.87 3.10 -18.41
CA ASN A 75 -9.68 4.10 -17.36
C ASN A 75 -11.03 4.62 -16.89
N VAL A 76 -11.44 4.17 -15.71
CA VAL A 76 -12.63 4.63 -15.00
C VAL A 76 -12.25 5.83 -14.15
N ASN A 77 -12.70 7.03 -14.53
CA ASN A 77 -12.38 8.23 -13.77
C ASN A 77 -13.45 9.31 -13.94
N VAL A 78 -13.69 10.13 -12.91
CA VAL A 78 -14.52 11.34 -12.99
C VAL A 78 -13.77 12.52 -13.64
N SER A 79 -12.43 12.46 -13.63
CA SER A 79 -11.58 13.43 -14.28
C SER A 79 -11.41 13.05 -15.75
N ASN A 80 -11.90 13.92 -16.65
CA ASN A 80 -11.71 13.74 -18.09
C ASN A 80 -10.21 13.64 -18.44
N PHE A 81 -9.36 14.49 -17.87
CA PHE A 81 -7.93 14.48 -18.16
C PHE A 81 -7.26 13.15 -17.78
N ASP A 82 -7.61 12.58 -16.63
CA ASP A 82 -7.00 11.33 -16.18
C ASP A 82 -7.55 10.10 -16.93
N ALA A 83 -8.80 10.14 -17.39
CA ALA A 83 -9.40 9.04 -18.15
C ALA A 83 -8.69 8.75 -19.48
N TRP A 84 -8.07 9.76 -20.11
CA TRP A 84 -7.37 9.61 -21.40
C TRP A 84 -5.90 9.17 -21.29
N LYS A 85 -5.37 8.97 -20.07
CA LYS A 85 -3.96 8.62 -19.89
C LYS A 85 -3.64 7.23 -20.46
N LEU A 86 -2.37 7.07 -20.87
CA LEU A 86 -1.84 5.81 -21.42
C LEU A 86 -2.60 5.30 -22.66
N ASP A 87 -3.18 6.23 -23.44
CA ASP A 87 -3.98 5.93 -24.62
C ASP A 87 -5.12 4.92 -24.33
N GLY A 88 -5.61 4.95 -23.09
CA GLY A 88 -6.66 4.05 -22.63
C GLY A 88 -8.04 4.41 -23.17
N ILE A 89 -8.93 3.41 -23.18
CA ILE A 89 -10.35 3.60 -23.42
C ILE A 89 -10.91 4.37 -22.20
N PRO A 90 -11.41 5.61 -22.38
CA PRO A 90 -11.88 6.41 -21.26
C PRO A 90 -13.31 6.00 -20.89
N LEU A 91 -13.56 5.80 -19.59
CA LEU A 91 -14.89 5.67 -19.02
C LEU A 91 -15.09 6.80 -18.00
N LEU A 92 -15.67 7.91 -18.46
CA LEU A 92 -15.92 9.10 -17.66
C LEU A 92 -17.11 8.89 -16.72
N ALA A 93 -16.85 8.36 -15.53
CA ALA A 93 -17.88 7.95 -14.60
C ALA A 93 -17.38 7.92 -13.14
N ASP A 94 -18.32 7.92 -12.21
CA ASP A 94 -18.05 7.52 -10.83
C ASP A 94 -17.61 6.04 -10.78
N ALA A 95 -16.67 5.72 -9.90
CA ALA A 95 -16.09 4.38 -9.80
C ALA A 95 -17.12 3.32 -9.42
N ARG A 96 -18.05 3.61 -8.50
CA ARG A 96 -19.08 2.65 -8.06
C ARG A 96 -20.04 2.36 -9.20
N GLU A 97 -20.54 3.40 -9.85
CA GLU A 97 -21.52 3.26 -10.95
C GLU A 97 -20.91 2.51 -12.13
N ALA A 98 -19.67 2.85 -12.51
CA ALA A 98 -18.95 2.15 -13.57
C ALA A 98 -18.70 0.68 -13.24
N LEU A 99 -18.22 0.35 -12.03
CA LEU A 99 -17.96 -1.03 -11.65
C LEU A 99 -19.25 -1.84 -11.55
N THR A 100 -20.36 -1.22 -11.15
CA THR A 100 -21.68 -1.86 -11.15
C THR A 100 -22.13 -2.18 -12.57
N ALA A 101 -22.07 -1.19 -13.46
CA ALA A 101 -22.44 -1.37 -14.87
C ALA A 101 -21.55 -2.40 -15.60
N LEU A 102 -20.25 -2.45 -15.29
CA LEU A 102 -19.34 -3.45 -15.82
C LEU A 102 -19.66 -4.85 -15.28
N ASP A 103 -19.95 -4.98 -13.99
CA ASP A 103 -20.33 -6.26 -13.37
C ASP A 103 -21.65 -6.79 -13.96
N ASP A 104 -22.62 -5.90 -14.21
CA ASP A 104 -23.90 -6.22 -14.85
C ASP A 104 -23.75 -6.58 -16.33
N ALA A 105 -22.91 -5.86 -17.09
CA ALA A 105 -22.67 -6.15 -18.50
C ALA A 105 -21.95 -7.48 -18.72
N LEU A 106 -21.14 -7.91 -17.74
CA LEU A 106 -20.50 -9.22 -17.71
C LEU A 106 -21.39 -10.30 -17.08
N ALA A 107 -22.54 -9.93 -16.51
CA ALA A 107 -23.44 -10.89 -15.88
C ALA A 107 -24.04 -11.81 -16.94
N GLY A 108 -23.77 -13.11 -16.82
CA GLY A 108 -24.20 -14.14 -17.78
C GLY A 108 -23.10 -14.62 -18.71
N GLU A 109 -21.96 -13.92 -18.74
CA GLU A 109 -20.75 -14.40 -19.39
C GLU A 109 -20.00 -15.36 -18.46
N SER A 110 -19.41 -16.42 -19.02
CA SER A 110 -18.55 -17.36 -18.27
C SER A 110 -17.09 -16.89 -18.21
N TRP A 111 -16.85 -15.59 -18.37
CA TRP A 111 -15.51 -15.03 -18.45
C TRP A 111 -14.83 -14.99 -17.08
N GLN A 112 -13.53 -15.26 -17.05
CA GLN A 112 -12.65 -15.20 -15.89
C GLN A 112 -11.28 -14.69 -16.31
N ALA A 113 -10.59 -13.99 -15.43
CA ALA A 113 -9.20 -13.64 -15.64
C ALA A 113 -8.31 -14.88 -15.52
N GLU A 114 -7.42 -15.08 -16.48
CA GLU A 114 -6.61 -16.31 -16.60
C GLU A 114 -5.27 -16.23 -15.85
N TRP A 115 -5.26 -15.66 -14.65
CA TRP A 115 -4.02 -15.58 -13.85
C TRP A 115 -3.68 -16.90 -13.14
N GLY A 116 -4.70 -17.70 -12.79
CA GLY A 116 -4.52 -18.99 -12.11
C GLY A 116 -3.58 -18.92 -10.90
N ALA A 117 -2.60 -19.83 -10.85
CA ALA A 117 -1.63 -19.93 -9.76
C ALA A 117 -0.57 -18.81 -9.75
N GLN A 118 -0.55 -17.91 -10.74
CA GLN A 118 0.45 -16.84 -10.81
C GLN A 118 0.29 -15.84 -9.66
N ILE A 119 -0.96 -15.55 -9.23
CA ILE A 119 -1.26 -14.63 -8.12
C ILE A 119 -0.56 -15.13 -6.84
N ASP A 120 -0.81 -16.38 -6.47
CA ASP A 120 -0.20 -17.01 -5.30
C ASP A 120 1.32 -17.11 -5.44
N SER A 121 1.81 -17.42 -6.64
CA SER A 121 3.25 -17.51 -6.92
C SER A 121 3.98 -16.20 -6.65
N VAL A 122 3.47 -15.08 -7.18
CA VAL A 122 4.10 -13.76 -6.98
C VAL A 122 3.98 -13.26 -5.54
N GLN A 123 2.86 -13.53 -4.87
CA GLN A 123 2.68 -13.19 -3.45
C GLN A 123 3.63 -13.99 -2.56
N ASN A 124 3.81 -15.28 -2.83
CA ASN A 124 4.78 -16.11 -2.12
C ASN A 124 6.22 -15.65 -2.34
N ARG A 125 6.58 -15.21 -3.55
CA ARG A 125 7.89 -14.62 -3.84
C ARG A 125 8.12 -13.33 -3.03
N GLN A 126 7.13 -12.42 -3.01
CA GLN A 126 7.19 -11.21 -2.19
C GLN A 126 7.35 -11.55 -0.71
N LEU A 127 6.60 -12.53 -0.19
CA LEU A 127 6.67 -12.92 1.22
C LEU A 127 8.05 -13.49 1.58
N LYS A 128 8.60 -14.37 0.75
CA LYS A 128 9.96 -14.91 0.92
C LYS A 128 11.00 -13.79 0.95
N GLU A 129 10.89 -12.86 0.02
CA GLU A 129 11.81 -11.72 -0.05
C GLU A 129 11.69 -10.81 1.17
N THR A 130 10.45 -10.54 1.60
CA THR A 130 10.18 -9.78 2.81
C THR A 130 10.79 -10.47 4.03
N GLN A 131 10.60 -11.78 4.19
CA GLN A 131 11.18 -12.57 5.28
C GLN A 131 12.71 -12.55 5.25
N ARG A 132 13.33 -12.66 4.07
CA ARG A 132 14.79 -12.57 3.89
C ARG A 132 15.33 -11.24 4.41
N VAL A 133 14.69 -10.13 4.05
CA VAL A 133 15.09 -8.78 4.50
C VAL A 133 14.87 -8.61 6.01
N TYR A 134 13.75 -9.09 6.56
CA TYR A 134 13.49 -9.04 8.01
C TYR A 134 14.49 -9.86 8.85
N GLN A 135 15.17 -10.84 8.24
CA GLN A 135 16.16 -11.69 8.89
C GLN A 135 17.60 -11.17 8.72
N ALA A 136 17.83 -10.11 7.95
CA ALA A 136 19.16 -9.55 7.75
C ALA A 136 19.72 -8.92 9.05
N VAL A 137 20.95 -9.26 9.41
CA VAL A 137 21.64 -8.77 10.62
C VAL A 137 22.85 -7.94 10.20
N TRP A 138 22.85 -6.65 10.57
CA TRP A 138 23.88 -5.68 10.18
C TRP A 138 25.20 -5.81 10.96
N GLN A 139 25.21 -6.51 12.09
CA GLN A 139 26.31 -6.47 13.07
C GLN A 139 27.41 -7.53 12.84
N GLU A 140 27.33 -8.30 11.77
CA GLU A 140 28.35 -9.30 11.44
C GLU A 140 29.52 -8.64 10.69
N GLU A 141 30.75 -9.02 11.04
CA GLU A 141 31.98 -8.51 10.38
C GLU A 141 32.00 -8.83 8.87
N SER A 142 31.16 -9.78 8.44
CA SER A 142 30.91 -10.19 7.06
C SER A 142 29.67 -9.55 6.40
N PHE A 143 29.00 -8.57 7.03
CA PHE A 143 27.81 -7.95 6.47
C PHE A 143 28.13 -7.15 5.20
N VAL A 144 27.56 -7.60 4.07
CA VAL A 144 27.60 -6.88 2.80
C VAL A 144 26.20 -6.29 2.55
N PRO A 145 26.01 -4.96 2.58
CA PRO A 145 24.75 -4.33 2.24
C PRO A 145 24.44 -4.57 0.77
N GLU A 146 23.16 -4.76 0.50
CA GLU A 146 22.65 -5.02 -0.84
C GLU A 146 22.75 -3.80 -1.75
N ILE A 147 22.68 -2.61 -1.16
CA ILE A 147 22.96 -1.35 -1.82
C ILE A 147 24.35 -0.94 -1.36
N ASP A 148 25.32 -1.13 -2.24
CA ASP A 148 26.68 -0.67 -1.99
C ASP A 148 26.68 0.86 -2.09
N ASP A 149 26.77 1.52 -0.94
CA ASP A 149 26.98 2.94 -0.90
C ASP A 149 28.42 3.26 -1.34
N ARG A 150 28.66 4.50 -1.78
CA ARG A 150 30.03 4.95 -2.10
C ARG A 150 30.89 5.17 -0.85
N LEU A 151 30.48 4.69 0.32
CA LEU A 151 31.17 4.96 1.56
C LEU A 151 32.33 3.96 1.71
N ASP A 152 33.53 4.50 1.80
CA ASP A 152 34.73 3.71 2.04
C ASP A 152 34.72 3.17 3.47
N ARG A 153 34.43 1.87 3.61
CA ARG A 153 34.29 1.21 4.91
C ARG A 153 35.63 0.98 5.62
N GLY A 154 36.74 1.25 4.95
CA GLY A 154 38.08 1.31 5.55
C GLY A 154 38.45 2.67 6.12
N CYS A 155 37.76 3.74 5.72
CA CYS A 155 38.12 5.11 6.09
C CYS A 155 37.32 5.58 7.31
N GLY A 156 37.62 5.07 8.51
CA GLY A 156 37.38 5.74 9.79
C GLY A 156 36.05 6.48 10.02
N VAL A 157 34.97 6.13 9.29
CA VAL A 157 33.67 6.77 9.44
C VAL A 157 33.18 6.35 10.82
N PRO A 158 32.72 7.28 11.68
CA PRO A 158 32.15 6.90 12.95
C PRO A 158 31.08 5.86 12.66
N ARG A 159 31.25 4.64 13.20
CA ARG A 159 30.15 3.67 13.26
C ARG A 159 28.97 4.45 13.80
N ILE A 160 27.91 4.59 13.00
CA ILE A 160 26.67 5.17 13.48
C ILE A 160 26.35 4.36 14.74
N PRO A 161 26.35 4.99 15.93
CA PRO A 161 26.11 4.26 17.16
C PRO A 161 24.77 3.57 16.98
N PRO A 162 24.59 2.33 17.47
CA PRO A 162 23.31 1.65 17.34
C PRO A 162 22.25 2.53 17.98
N ASP A 163 21.51 3.29 17.16
CA ASP A 163 20.30 3.94 17.55
C ASP A 163 19.46 2.83 18.13
N HIS A 164 19.13 2.98 19.43
CA HIS A 164 18.41 2.00 20.24
C HIS A 164 17.44 1.24 19.36
N GLY A 165 17.80 -0.02 19.06
CA GLY A 165 17.37 -0.71 17.85
C GLY A 165 15.93 -0.43 17.51
N PHE A 166 15.68 0.03 16.28
CA PHE A 166 14.33 -0.01 15.74
C PHE A 166 13.94 -1.48 15.57
N ASN A 167 13.53 -2.08 16.67
CA ASN A 167 13.13 -3.47 16.76
C ASN A 167 11.73 -3.57 16.18
N LEU A 168 11.62 -3.84 14.88
CA LEU A 168 10.35 -4.07 14.20
C LEU A 168 9.53 -5.21 14.85
N ASN A 169 10.18 -6.18 15.53
CA ASN A 169 9.48 -7.20 16.31
C ASN A 169 8.79 -6.63 17.57
N ALA A 170 9.30 -5.54 18.16
CA ALA A 170 8.68 -4.86 19.29
C ALA A 170 7.39 -4.11 18.87
N VAL A 171 7.40 -3.48 17.69
CA VAL A 171 6.22 -2.82 17.10
C VAL A 171 5.13 -3.85 16.75
N GLN A 172 5.50 -5.03 16.25
CA GLN A 172 4.55 -6.12 15.98
C GLN A 172 3.99 -6.80 17.25
N ARG A 173 4.78 -6.94 18.32
CA ARG A 173 4.29 -7.46 19.61
C ARG A 173 3.28 -6.51 20.27
N ALA A 174 3.50 -5.20 20.16
CA ALA A 174 2.53 -4.19 20.59
C ALA A 174 1.22 -4.27 19.78
N GLY A 175 1.28 -4.49 18.46
CA GLY A 175 0.10 -4.64 17.60
C GLY A 175 -0.66 -5.97 17.70
N ARG A 176 -0.03 -7.04 18.24
CA ARG A 176 -0.68 -8.33 18.51
C ARG A 176 -1.32 -8.42 19.89
N ALA A 177 -0.83 -7.66 20.87
CA ALA A 177 -1.35 -7.69 22.24
C ALA A 177 -2.77 -7.13 22.39
N GLU A 178 -3.27 -6.37 21.41
CA GLU A 178 -4.66 -5.85 21.40
C GLU A 178 -5.69 -6.85 20.84
N ARG A 179 -5.27 -8.06 20.42
CA ARG A 179 -6.20 -9.12 19.98
C ARG A 179 -6.31 -10.20 21.04
N ASN A 180 -7.07 -9.94 22.09
CA ASN A 180 -7.57 -10.99 22.97
C ASN A 180 -9.11 -11.04 22.95
N PRO A 181 -9.76 -12.09 22.38
CA PRO A 181 -11.21 -12.19 22.26
C PRO A 181 -11.88 -12.76 23.53
N GLY A 182 -11.43 -12.37 24.72
CA GLY A 182 -11.83 -13.05 25.95
C GLY A 182 -11.80 -12.17 27.20
N LEU A 183 -12.75 -11.23 27.33
CA LEU A 183 -13.19 -10.78 28.64
C LEU A 183 -14.73 -10.87 28.74
N ARG A 184 -15.18 -11.86 29.50
CA ARG A 184 -16.57 -12.04 29.93
C ARG A 184 -16.93 -10.98 30.98
N ARG A 185 -18.19 -10.55 30.94
CA ARG A 185 -18.82 -9.68 31.96
C ARG A 185 -18.97 -10.40 33.31
N GLY A 186 -18.74 -9.64 34.39
CA GLY A 186 -19.07 -9.94 35.80
C GLY A 186 -17.86 -9.64 36.69
N ASP A 187 -17.92 -9.03 37.87
CA ASP A 187 -18.95 -8.43 38.70
C ASP A 187 -18.25 -7.37 39.60
N ARG A 188 -19.01 -6.33 39.98
CA ARG A 188 -18.86 -5.31 41.04
C ARG A 188 -17.51 -5.00 41.72
N GLY A 189 -17.24 -3.69 41.83
CA GLY A 189 -17.02 -3.05 43.15
C GLY A 189 -15.94 -1.97 43.25
N GLY A 190 -16.35 -0.73 43.52
CA GLY A 190 -15.60 0.16 44.43
C GLY A 190 -14.75 1.28 43.83
N GLY A 191 -15.38 2.45 43.64
CA GLY A 191 -14.88 3.73 44.17
C GLY A 191 -13.72 4.44 43.46
N GLY A 192 -14.03 5.56 42.78
CA GLY A 192 -13.06 6.63 42.54
C GLY A 192 -13.16 7.26 41.14
N GLN A 193 -13.98 8.30 41.00
CA GLN A 193 -13.95 9.26 39.89
C GLN A 193 -14.07 10.68 40.48
N PRO A 194 -13.76 11.77 39.73
CA PRO A 194 -13.11 11.83 38.42
C PRO A 194 -12.05 12.96 38.24
N ALA A 195 -11.25 12.78 37.18
CA ALA A 195 -10.79 13.74 36.17
C ALA A 195 -10.33 15.16 36.56
N ARG A 196 -9.11 15.53 36.11
CA ARG A 196 -8.86 16.82 35.44
C ARG A 196 -7.83 16.69 34.31
N ARG A 197 -8.27 17.08 33.11
CA ARG A 197 -7.44 17.43 31.95
C ARG A 197 -6.77 18.78 32.21
N SER A 198 -5.47 18.91 31.91
CA SER A 198 -4.78 20.20 31.85
C SER A 198 -4.10 20.33 30.50
N ALA A 199 -4.72 21.13 29.64
CA ALA A 199 -4.10 21.75 28.49
C ALA A 199 -3.15 22.87 28.99
N ALA A 200 -1.93 22.92 28.46
CA ALA A 200 -1.03 24.05 28.66
C ALA A 200 -0.87 24.80 27.33
N ARG A 201 -1.20 26.09 27.38
CA ARG A 201 -1.08 27.11 26.33
C ARG A 201 -0.04 28.13 26.82
N LEU A 202 0.97 28.44 26.01
CA LEU A 202 1.87 29.60 26.08
C LEU A 202 2.33 29.83 24.63
N ALA A 203 2.37 31.02 24.02
CA ALA A 203 2.39 32.39 24.51
C ALA A 203 1.88 33.39 23.44
N GLN A 204 1.46 34.57 23.88
CA GLN A 204 1.55 35.86 23.16
C GLN A 204 2.30 36.84 24.09
N PRO A 205 2.88 37.94 23.58
CA PRO A 205 2.13 39.21 23.59
C PRO A 205 2.46 40.18 22.43
N GLY A 206 1.56 41.13 22.17
CA GLY A 206 1.84 42.33 21.38
C GLY A 206 0.60 43.05 20.86
N ASP A 207 0.06 43.98 21.67
CA ASP A 207 -1.06 44.89 21.43
C ASP A 207 -0.95 45.77 20.16
N GLN A 208 -2.11 46.13 19.57
CA GLN A 208 -2.68 47.51 19.62
C GLN A 208 -3.96 47.65 18.75
N HIS A 209 -5.09 47.92 19.43
CA HIS A 209 -6.12 48.98 19.18
C HIS A 209 -6.12 49.71 17.81
N LEU A 210 -7.21 50.01 17.09
CA LEU A 210 -8.51 50.63 17.45
C LEU A 210 -9.52 50.58 16.26
N SER A 211 -10.79 50.39 16.62
CA SER A 211 -12.07 50.91 16.08
C SER A 211 -12.17 51.61 14.71
N ARG A 212 -12.95 51.03 13.78
CA ARG A 212 -14.33 51.44 13.40
C ARG A 212 -14.89 50.52 12.31
#